data_AF-A0A1G8INF0-F1
#
_entry.id   AF-A0A1G8INF0-F1
#
_cell.length_a   1.000
_cell.length_b   1.000
_cell.length_c   1.000
_cell.angle_alpha   90.00
_cell.angle_beta   90.00
_cell.angle_gamma   90.00
#
_symmetry.space_group_name_H-M   'P 1'
#
loop_
_entity.id
_entity.type
_entity.pdbx_description
1 polymer ?
#
loop_
_entity_poly.entity_id
_entity_poly.type
_entity_poly.pdbx_seq_one_letter_code
_entity_poly.pdbx_strand_id
1 'polypeptide(L)'
;MSTPTETAPTIGRIVHYKLSGHDVSMIDLESMQSFGGQGVIRSPAKLGDVLPAIITRTYEGSGTAVNLQVFLDGNHSYWATSRSQGTDHGQWSWPPRA
;
A
#
# COMPACT_ATOMS: atom_id res chain seq x y z
N MET A 1 19.35 -21.51 16.75
CA MET A 1 18.04 -20.85 16.56
C MET A 1 17.98 -20.41 15.11
N SER A 2 17.18 -21.06 14.26
CA SER A 2 17.05 -20.68 12.86
C SER A 2 16.16 -19.44 12.78
N THR A 3 16.66 -18.37 12.17
CA THR A 3 15.84 -17.21 11.82
C THR A 3 14.69 -17.68 10.93
N PRO A 4 13.43 -17.28 11.18
CA PRO A 4 12.34 -17.57 10.25
C PRO A 4 12.73 -16.96 8.90
N THR A 5 12.77 -17.79 7.86
CA THR A 5 13.08 -17.34 6.51
C THR A 5 12.02 -16.33 6.09
N GLU A 6 12.40 -15.06 6.03
CA GLU A 6 11.53 -13.98 5.57
C GLU A 6 11.05 -14.35 4.17
N THR A 7 9.73 -14.49 4.01
CA THR A 7 9.16 -14.96 2.76
C THR A 7 9.31 -13.86 1.71
N ALA A 8 10.10 -14.14 0.66
CA ALA A 8 10.32 -13.20 -0.43
C ALA A 8 8.97 -12.76 -1.05
N PRO A 9 8.75 -11.46 -1.29
CA PRO A 9 7.53 -10.98 -1.92
C PRO A 9 7.40 -11.52 -3.35
N THR A 10 6.16 -11.83 -3.75
CA THR A 10 5.84 -12.26 -5.12
C THR A 10 4.68 -11.46 -5.69
N ILE A 11 4.72 -11.22 -7.01
CA ILE A 11 3.68 -10.48 -7.73
C ILE A 11 2.32 -11.19 -7.57
N GLY A 12 1.27 -10.40 -7.39
CA GLY A 12 -0.11 -10.88 -7.25
C GLY A 12 -0.54 -11.18 -5.81
N ARG A 13 0.38 -11.14 -4.84
CA ARG A 13 0.04 -11.34 -3.42
C ARG A 13 -0.61 -10.08 -2.83
N ILE A 14 -1.62 -10.29 -1.98
CA ILE A 14 -2.21 -9.23 -1.16
C ILE A 14 -1.43 -9.11 0.14
N VAL A 15 -1.05 -7.88 0.49
CA VAL A 15 -0.35 -7.48 1.71
C VAL A 15 -1.09 -6.37 2.42
N HIS A 16 -0.73 -6.11 3.68
CA HIS A 16 -1.16 -4.92 4.40
C HIS A 16 -0.21 -3.76 4.09
N TYR A 17 -0.72 -2.60 3.72
CA TYR A 17 0.05 -1.38 3.53
C TYR A 17 -0.41 -0.31 4.51
N LYS A 18 0.53 0.29 5.24
CA LYS A 18 0.22 1.33 6.23
C LYS A 18 0.48 2.70 5.64
N LEU A 19 -0.58 3.50 5.50
CA LEU A 19 -0.49 4.82 4.86
C LEU A 19 0.43 5.78 5.64
N SER A 20 1.30 6.47 4.91
CA SER A 20 2.04 7.62 5.41
C SER A 20 1.27 8.93 5.20
N GLY A 21 1.71 10.01 5.87
CA GLY A 21 1.12 11.34 5.66
C GLY A 21 1.31 11.84 4.22
N HIS A 22 2.41 11.45 3.57
CA HIS A 22 2.62 11.76 2.15
C HIS A 22 1.61 11.02 1.25
N ASP A 23 1.35 9.74 1.51
CA ASP A 23 0.38 8.97 0.73
C ASP A 23 -1.03 9.59 0.86
N VAL A 24 -1.45 9.95 2.07
CA VAL A 24 -2.74 10.62 2.32
C VAL A 24 -2.87 11.92 1.52
N SER A 25 -1.85 12.78 1.55
CA SER A 25 -1.86 14.04 0.77
C SER A 25 -1.98 13.79 -0.73
N MET A 26 -1.34 12.74 -1.26
CA MET A 26 -1.42 12.40 -2.68
C MET A 26 -2.79 11.83 -3.06
N ILE A 27 -3.37 10.99 -2.21
CA ILE A 27 -4.72 10.44 -2.38
C ILE A 27 -5.77 11.56 -2.38
N ASP A 28 -5.63 12.54 -1.49
CA ASP A 28 -6.54 13.68 -1.43
C ASP A 28 -6.38 14.61 -2.62
N LEU A 29 -5.14 14.86 -3.07
CA LEU A 29 -4.86 15.64 -4.28
C LEU A 29 -5.47 14.98 -5.54
N GLU A 30 -5.26 13.68 -5.71
CA GLU A 30 -5.85 12.92 -6.84
C GLU A 30 -7.37 12.97 -6.81
N SER A 31 -7.97 12.85 -5.62
CA SER A 31 -9.41 12.95 -5.43
C SER A 31 -10.00 14.28 -5.90
N MET A 32 -9.29 15.39 -5.67
CA MET A 32 -9.71 16.71 -6.11
C MET A 32 -9.66 16.85 -7.64
N GLN A 33 -8.75 16.13 -8.29
CA GLN A 33 -8.50 16.23 -9.73
C GLN A 33 -9.40 15.29 -10.57
N SER A 34 -9.71 14.09 -10.07
CA SER A 34 -10.25 13.00 -10.89
C SER A 34 -11.77 13.06 -11.21
N PHE A 35 -12.53 14.01 -10.67
CA PHE A 35 -13.99 14.04 -10.81
C PHE A 35 -14.60 15.36 -11.28
N GLY A 36 -13.81 16.25 -11.89
CA GLY A 36 -14.32 17.55 -12.33
C GLY A 36 -14.97 18.36 -11.20
N GLY A 37 -14.52 18.14 -9.95
CA GLY A 37 -15.07 18.77 -8.74
C GLY A 37 -16.22 18.00 -8.05
N GLN A 38 -16.74 16.91 -8.60
CA GLN A 38 -17.73 16.06 -7.94
C GLN A 38 -17.00 15.12 -6.96
N GLY A 39 -16.92 15.47 -5.68
CA GLY A 39 -16.13 14.72 -4.69
C GLY A 39 -16.35 13.19 -4.73
N VAL A 40 -15.27 12.44 -4.57
CA VAL A 40 -15.31 10.97 -4.43
C VAL A 40 -16.11 10.61 -3.18
N ILE A 41 -17.15 9.79 -3.34
CA ILE A 41 -17.81 9.15 -2.18
C ILE A 41 -16.92 8.00 -1.72
N ARG A 42 -16.01 8.30 -0.78
CA ARG A 42 -15.18 7.31 -0.06
C ARG A 42 -15.04 7.68 1.41
N SER A 43 -14.65 6.71 2.23
CA SER A 43 -14.06 7.02 3.53
C SER A 43 -12.76 7.81 3.35
N PRO A 44 -12.54 8.90 4.09
CA PRO A 44 -11.27 9.61 4.06
C PRO A 44 -10.13 8.69 4.48
N ALA A 45 -9.06 8.66 3.68
CA ALA A 45 -7.82 7.97 4.05
C ALA A 45 -7.12 8.74 5.17
N LYS A 46 -6.59 8.03 6.17
CA LYS A 46 -5.93 8.64 7.32
C LYS A 46 -4.52 8.12 7.49
N LEU A 47 -3.71 8.93 8.15
CA LEU A 47 -2.37 8.53 8.57
C LEU A 47 -2.46 7.25 9.39
N GLY A 48 -1.69 6.24 8.99
CA GLY A 48 -1.61 4.97 9.71
C GLY A 48 -2.73 3.97 9.41
N ASP A 49 -3.69 4.31 8.55
CA ASP A 49 -4.66 3.33 8.05
C ASP A 49 -3.91 2.16 7.41
N VAL A 50 -4.35 0.94 7.75
CA VAL A 50 -3.80 -0.30 7.19
C VAL A 50 -4.79 -0.84 6.19
N LEU A 51 -4.41 -0.82 4.93
CA LEU A 51 -5.29 -1.19 3.81
C LEU A 51 -4.71 -2.38 3.04
N PRO A 52 -5.55 -3.20 2.40
CA PRO A 52 -5.07 -4.24 1.51
C PRO A 52 -4.40 -3.61 0.28
N ALA A 53 -3.29 -4.20 -0.15
CA ALA A 53 -2.60 -3.80 -1.36
C ALA A 53 -2.08 -5.02 -2.12
N ILE A 54 -2.13 -5.00 -3.45
CA ILE A 54 -1.58 -6.06 -4.28
C ILE A 54 -0.15 -5.71 -4.71
N ILE A 55 0.77 -6.68 -4.61
CA ILE A 55 2.13 -6.55 -5.14
C ILE A 55 2.07 -6.59 -6.67
N THR A 56 2.41 -5.48 -7.32
CA THR A 56 2.39 -5.34 -8.79
C THR A 56 3.77 -5.53 -9.41
N ARG A 57 4.84 -5.29 -8.65
CA ARG A 57 6.24 -5.48 -9.08
C ARG A 57 7.15 -5.80 -7.91
N THR A 58 8.13 -6.66 -8.12
CA THR A 58 9.27 -6.92 -7.24
C THR A 58 10.57 -6.43 -7.88
N TYR A 59 11.58 -6.12 -7.08
CA TYR A 59 12.89 -5.68 -7.57
C TYR A 59 13.98 -6.69 -7.20
N GLU A 60 14.73 -7.17 -8.19
CA GLU A 60 15.88 -8.05 -7.97
C GLU A 60 16.92 -7.37 -7.05
N GLY A 61 17.51 -8.14 -6.13
CA GLY A 61 18.53 -7.64 -5.20
C GLY A 61 18.02 -6.71 -4.08
N SER A 62 16.77 -6.25 -4.13
CA SER A 62 16.21 -5.37 -3.07
C SER A 62 15.76 -6.11 -1.81
N GLY A 63 15.62 -7.44 -1.88
CA GLY A 63 15.15 -8.30 -0.80
C GLY A 63 13.65 -8.18 -0.49
N THR A 64 13.14 -6.96 -0.32
CA THR A 64 11.77 -6.72 0.17
C THR A 64 11.07 -5.48 -0.44
N ALA A 65 11.71 -4.74 -1.35
CA ALA A 65 11.07 -3.59 -1.97
C ALA A 65 10.10 -4.03 -3.09
N VAL A 66 8.93 -3.41 -3.14
CA VAL A 66 7.88 -3.71 -4.12
C VAL A 66 7.14 -2.45 -4.58
N ASN A 67 6.43 -2.56 -5.70
CA ASN A 67 5.33 -1.65 -6.01
C ASN A 67 4.00 -2.27 -5.59
N LEU A 68 3.11 -1.40 -5.13
CA LEU A 68 1.80 -1.76 -4.63
C LEU A 68 0.73 -0.97 -5.37
N GLN A 69 -0.38 -1.64 -5.64
CA GLN A 69 -1.65 -0.96 -5.85
C GLN A 69 -2.49 -1.18 -4.59
N VAL A 70 -2.72 -0.10 -3.84
CA VAL A 70 -3.45 -0.07 -2.57
C VAL A 70 -4.93 0.10 -2.88
N PHE A 71 -5.77 -0.77 -2.33
CA PHE A 71 -7.22 -0.65 -2.49
C PHE A 71 -7.76 0.34 -1.48
N LEU A 72 -8.44 1.37 -1.96
CA LEU A 72 -9.14 2.34 -1.12
C LEU A 72 -10.64 1.99 -1.10
N ASP A 73 -11.35 2.44 -0.07
CA ASP A 73 -12.80 2.31 -0.03
C ASP A 73 -13.45 2.92 -1.29
N GLY A 74 -14.33 2.16 -1.93
CA GLY A 74 -14.96 2.54 -3.19
C GLY A 74 -14.22 2.02 -4.42
N ASN A 75 -14.38 2.69 -5.57
CA ASN A 75 -13.82 2.23 -6.84
C ASN A 75 -12.42 2.82 -7.12
N HIS A 76 -11.60 2.98 -6.08
CA HIS A 76 -10.33 3.72 -6.14
C HIS A 76 -9.14 2.90 -5.68
N SER A 77 -7.99 3.23 -6.26
CA SER A 77 -6.72 2.65 -5.86
C SER A 77 -5.62 3.70 -5.81
N TYR A 78 -4.67 3.53 -4.89
CA TYR A 78 -3.48 4.37 -4.81
C TYR A 78 -2.22 3.58 -5.22
N TRP A 79 -1.34 4.19 -5.99
CA TRP A 79 -0.06 3.59 -6.38
C TRP A 79 1.04 3.95 -5.38
N ALA A 80 1.50 2.97 -4.61
CA ALA A 80 2.63 3.13 -3.69
C ALA A 80 3.85 2.40 -4.25
N THR A 81 4.82 3.15 -4.76
CA THR A 81 5.99 2.59 -5.45
C THR A 81 7.22 2.53 -4.54
N SER A 82 8.08 1.54 -4.81
CA SER A 82 9.36 1.33 -4.13
C SER A 82 9.22 1.26 -2.60
N ARG A 83 8.21 0.54 -2.10
CA ARG A 83 7.94 0.41 -0.66
C ARG A 83 8.63 -0.81 -0.09
N SER A 84 9.34 -0.63 1.02
CA SER A 84 10.01 -1.72 1.76
C SER A 84 9.04 -2.43 2.72
N GLN A 85 9.39 -3.66 3.08
CA GLN A 85 8.66 -4.40 4.09
C GLN A 85 8.91 -3.82 5.48
N GLY A 86 7.86 -3.79 6.30
CA GLY A 86 7.87 -3.39 7.71
C GLY A 86 6.48 -2.91 8.15
N THR A 87 6.40 -2.37 9.37
CA THR A 87 5.13 -1.98 10.01
C THR A 87 5.00 -0.47 10.22
N ASP A 88 5.98 0.31 9.79
CA ASP A 88 5.96 1.76 9.89
C ASP A 88 5.10 2.39 8.79
N HIS A 89 4.90 3.70 8.88
CA HIS A 89 4.21 4.47 7.84
C HIS A 89 4.95 4.39 6.51
N GLY A 90 4.21 4.10 5.43
CA GLY A 90 4.77 3.93 4.09
C GLY A 90 5.41 2.55 3.85
N GLN A 91 5.21 1.59 4.75
CA GLN A 91 5.72 0.22 4.59
C GLN A 91 4.59 -0.80 4.42
N TRP A 92 4.95 -1.97 3.93
CA TRP A 92 4.04 -3.10 3.77
C TRP A 92 4.41 -4.28 4.68
N SER A 93 3.43 -5.05 5.12
CA SER A 93 3.65 -6.27 5.91
C SER A 93 2.75 -7.40 5.44
N TRP A 94 3.19 -8.63 5.66
CA TRP A 94 2.35 -9.80 5.44
C TRP A 94 1.14 -9.77 6.38
N PRO A 95 -0.08 -10.09 5.91
CA PRO A 95 -1.23 -10.23 6.78
C PRO A 95 -0.97 -11.32 7.84
N PRO A 96 -1.48 -11.16 9.07
CA PRO A 96 -1.38 -12.20 10.08
C PRO A 96 -2.05 -13.47 9.56
N ARG A 97 -1.45 -14.63 9.86
CA ARG A 97 -2.10 -15.92 9.59
C ARG A 97 -3.29 -16.07 10.54
N ALA A 98 -4.43 -16.51 10.01
CA ALA A 98 -5.56 -16.96 10.81
C ALA A 98 -5.29 -18.37 11.38
#